data_AF-A0AA48LBP2-F1
#
_entry.id   AF-A0AA48LBP2-F1
#
_cell.length_a   1.000
_cell.length_b   1.000
_cell.length_c   1.000
_cell.angle_alpha   90.00
_cell.angle_beta   90.00
_cell.angle_gamma   90.00
#
_symmetry.space_group_name_H-M   'P 1'
#
loop_
_entity.id
_entity.type
_entity.pdbx_description
1 polymer ?
#
loop_
_entity_poly.entity_id
_entity_poly.type
_entity_poly.pdbx_seq_one_letter_code
_entity_poly.pdbx_strand_id
1 'polypeptide(L)' 'MEEELLDLLYKQTRLVTECDLSDPLVQDNLLELSNQMQHKIINGR' A
#
# COMPACT_ATOMS: atom_id res chain seq x y z
N MET A 1 1.21 4.60 -14.51
CA MET A 1 0.06 3.95 -13.85
C MET A 1 0.28 2.48 -13.50
N GLU A 2 0.45 1.55 -14.46
CA GLU A 2 0.63 0.12 -14.14
C GLU A 2 1.84 -0.13 -13.22
N GLU A 3 3.01 0.43 -13.57
CA GLU A 3 4.22 0.34 -12.75
C GLU A 3 4.04 0.94 -11.34
N GLU A 4 3.31 2.05 -11.23
CA GLU A 4 3.05 2.71 -9.94
C GLU A 4 2.12 1.87 -9.04
N LEU A 5 1.12 1.22 -9.64
CA LEU A 5 0.24 0.32 -8.90
C LEU A 5 0.99 -0.94 -8.45
N LEU A 6 1.88 -1.48 -9.29
CA LEU A 6 2.75 -2.59 -8.94
C LEU A 6 3.71 -2.23 -7.80
N ASP A 7 4.30 -1.04 -7.82
CA ASP A 7 5.17 -0.56 -6.73
C ASP A 7 4.41 -0.40 -5.40
N LEU A 8 3.20 0.15 -5.44
CA LEU A 8 2.34 0.25 -4.25
C LEU A 8 1.98 -1.13 -3.69
N LEU A 9 1.62 -2.09 -4.56
CA LEU A 9 1.31 -3.46 -4.16
C LEU A 9 2.53 -4.15 -3.56
N TYR A 10 3.72 -3.93 -4.13
CA TYR A 10 4.97 -4.49 -3.61
C TYR A 10 5.29 -3.95 -2.21
N LYS A 11 5.16 -2.63 -2.00
CA LYS A 11 5.35 -2.00 -0.68
C LYS A 11 4.38 -2.54 0.37
N GLN A 12 3.11 -2.67 0.03
CA GLN A 12 2.10 -3.26 0.93
C GLN A 12 2.44 -4.72 1.26
N THR A 13 2.79 -5.52 0.24
CA THR A 13 3.18 -6.93 0.44
C THR A 13 4.36 -7.03 1.39
N ARG A 14 5.38 -6.18 1.21
CA ARG A 14 6.56 -6.17 2.08
C ARG A 14 6.20 -5.85 3.53
N LEU A 15 5.34 -4.88 3.78
CA LEU A 15 4.86 -4.58 5.14
C LEU A 15 4.14 -5.79 5.77
N VAL A 16 3.30 -6.48 5.00
CA VAL A 16 2.55 -7.65 5.48
C VAL A 16 3.47 -8.85 5.75
N THR A 17 4.54 -9.02 4.96
CA THR A 17 5.43 -10.19 5.08
C THR A 17 6.60 -9.98 6.04
N GLU A 18 7.08 -8.75 6.21
CA GLU A 18 8.34 -8.48 6.91
C GLU A 18 8.16 -7.67 8.20
N CYS A 19 6.98 -7.07 8.45
CA CYS A 19 6.74 -6.24 9.62
C CYS A 19 5.74 -6.87 10.59
N ASP A 20 5.81 -6.44 11.86
CA ASP A 20 4.82 -6.81 12.87
C ASP A 20 3.53 -6.02 12.64
N LEU A 21 2.48 -6.73 12.24
CA LEU A 21 1.16 -6.12 11.98
C LEU A 21 0.44 -5.69 13.26
N SER A 22 0.94 -6.01 14.45
CA SER A 22 0.42 -5.45 15.70
C SER A 22 0.95 -4.03 16.00
N ASP A 23 2.01 -3.60 15.30
CA ASP A 23 2.53 -2.23 15.38
C ASP A 23 1.55 -1.25 14.70
N PRO A 24 0.98 -0.28 15.44
CA PRO A 24 0.07 0.72 14.88
C PRO A 24 0.67 1.51 13.72
N LEU A 25 1.97 1.78 13.72
CA LEU A 25 2.63 2.51 12.64
C LEU A 25 2.67 1.70 11.34
N VAL A 26 2.85 0.38 11.44
CA VAL A 26 2.80 -0.53 10.29
C VAL A 26 1.38 -0.58 9.73
N GLN A 27 0.36 -0.62 10.60
CA GLN A 27 -1.04 -0.58 10.21
C GLN A 27 -1.40 0.73 9.51
N ASP A 28 -0.99 1.88 10.07
CA ASP A 28 -1.23 3.21 9.48
C ASP A 28 -0.58 3.32 8.09
N ASN A 29 0.68 2.87 7.96
CA ASN A 29 1.38 2.85 6.67
C ASN A 29 0.66 1.97 5.63
N LEU A 30 0.14 0.80 6.05
CA LEU A 30 -0.58 -0.10 5.16
C LEU A 30 -1.91 0.51 4.70
N LEU A 31 -2.63 1.18 5.59
CA LEU A 31 -3.85 1.93 5.27
C LEU A 31 -3.57 3.07 4.29
N GLU A 32 -2.50 3.84 4.51
CA GLU A 32 -2.12 4.93 3.62
C GLU A 32 -1.83 4.43 2.21
N LEU A 33 -0.98 3.40 2.07
CA LEU A 33 -0.67 2.81 0.77
C LEU A 33 -1.91 2.24 0.08
N SER A 34 -2.84 1.65 0.85
CA SER A 34 -4.11 1.14 0.33
C SER A 34 -4.98 2.26 -0.23
N ASN A 35 -5.08 3.38 0.49
CA ASN A 35 -5.82 4.56 0.05
C ASN A 35 -5.20 5.20 -1.20
N GLN A 36 -3.87 5.29 -1.27
CA GLN A 36 -3.16 5.77 -2.45
C GLN A 36 -3.45 4.88 -3.68
N MET A 37 -3.43 3.56 -3.49
CA MET A 37 -3.72 2.60 -4.57
C MET A 37 -5.18 2.73 -5.05
N GLN A 38 -6.14 2.78 -4.12
CA GLN A 38 -7.56 2.98 -4.44
C GLN A 38 -7.79 4.30 -5.17
N HIS A 39 -7.18 5.40 -4.70
CA HIS A 39 -7.30 6.70 -5.36
C HIS A 39 -6.77 6.65 -6.79
N LYS A 40 -5.62 6.00 -7.04
CA LYS A 40 -5.07 5.84 -8.40
C LYS A 40 -5.96 4.98 -9.31
N ILE A 41 -6.49 3.87 -8.79
CA ILE A 41 -7.40 2.99 -9.53
C ILE A 41 -8.68 3.74 -9.91
N ILE A 42 -9.27 4.46 -8.96
CA ILE A 42 -10.54 5.18 -9.16
C ILE A 42 -10.36 6.37 -10.11
N ASN A 43 -9.28 7.13 -9.94
CA ASN A 43 -9.09 8.37 -10.69
C ASN A 43 -8.32 8.19 -12.01
N GLY A 44 -7.76 7.00 -12.26
CA GLY A 44 -7.46 6.48 -13.59
C GLY A 44 -6.69 7.40 -14.54
N ARG A 45 -5.86 8.32 -14.04
CA ARG A 45 -4.95 9.14 -14.84
C ARG A 45 -3.51 8.82 -14.50
#